data_AF-A0A2V6J9T3-F1
#
_entry.id   AF-A0A2V6J9T3-F1
#
_cell.length_a   1.000
_cell.length_b   1.000
_cell.length_c   1.000
_cell.angle_alpha   90.00
_cell.angle_beta   90.00
_cell.angle_gamma   90.00
#
_symmetry.space_group_name_H-M   'P 1'
#
loop_
_entity.id
_entity.type
_entity.pdbx_description
1 polymer ?
#
loop_
_entity_poly.entity_id
_entity_poly.type
_entity_poly.pdbx_seq_one_letter_code
_entity_poly.pdbx_strand_id
1 'polypeptide(L)'
;MLGNLASWVAWFFLLALALKFWMEPRGYRLRSTILKLILACLMLGAIFLSYGTLKGIEPGVSLLAVLVSLKILEAYTAREFQMIVMMAWVLCLCGFLLSQDFAVAFCLFVASALLIAALVQFHRGSSPGAFWVPLVTTFKLLAQAAPVVVLLFLLFPRINTGLQLRIGDFHAAMTGFSDRLSPGGIATLANSSEIAFRAEFPDSRTGPAGPLYWRGVVMWRCEGMEWRGP
;
A
#
# COMPACT_ATOMS: atom_id res chain seq x y z
N MET A 1 3.63 -0.57 -8.43
CA MET A 1 4.01 -0.24 -7.04
C MET A 1 4.03 -1.45 -6.08
N LEU A 2 3.30 -2.55 -6.32
CA LEU A 2 3.53 -3.82 -5.58
C LEU A 2 4.93 -4.43 -5.77
N GLY A 3 5.71 -3.96 -6.74
CA GLY A 3 7.09 -4.40 -6.96
C GLY A 3 8.10 -3.96 -5.91
N ASN A 4 7.77 -2.96 -5.07
CA ASN A 4 8.63 -2.54 -3.94
C ASN A 4 8.36 -3.34 -2.66
N LEU A 5 7.18 -3.95 -2.53
CA LEU A 5 6.90 -4.83 -1.41
C LEU A 5 7.69 -6.11 -1.62
N ALA A 6 8.42 -6.53 -0.59
CA ALA A 6 9.21 -7.73 -0.63
C ALA A 6 8.30 -8.93 -0.97
N SER A 7 8.44 -9.44 -2.21
CA SER A 7 7.52 -10.42 -2.80
C SER A 7 7.40 -11.70 -1.97
N TRP A 8 8.44 -12.03 -1.19
CA TRP A 8 8.45 -13.14 -0.26
C TRP A 8 7.37 -13.03 0.83
N VAL A 9 6.92 -11.83 1.21
CA VAL A 9 5.89 -11.62 2.23
C VAL A 9 4.54 -12.19 1.77
N ALA A 10 4.19 -11.95 0.51
CA ALA A 10 2.97 -12.50 -0.08
C ALA A 10 3.03 -14.04 -0.15
N TRP A 11 4.19 -14.58 -0.55
CA TRP A 11 4.41 -16.02 -0.56
C TRP A 11 4.31 -16.63 0.84
N PHE A 12 4.86 -15.97 1.85
CA PHE A 12 4.76 -16.43 3.24
C PHE A 12 3.33 -16.43 3.75
N PHE A 13 2.54 -15.40 3.43
CA PHE A 13 1.13 -15.34 3.80
C PHE A 13 0.33 -16.48 3.15
N LEU A 14 0.53 -16.71 1.84
CA LEU A 14 -0.11 -17.82 1.13
C LEU A 14 0.31 -19.19 1.68
N LEU A 15 1.60 -19.35 2.00
CA LEU A 15 2.13 -20.55 2.63
C LEU A 15 1.49 -20.79 3.99
N ALA A 16 1.40 -19.76 4.84
CA ALA A 16 0.78 -19.87 6.16
C ALA A 16 -0.69 -20.29 6.07
N LEU A 17 -1.42 -19.74 5.09
CA LEU A 17 -2.82 -20.09 4.85
C LEU A 17 -2.97 -21.52 4.33
N ALA A 18 -2.12 -21.96 3.40
CA ALA A 18 -2.09 -23.32 2.90
C ALA A 18 -1.72 -24.34 4.00
N LEU A 19 -0.71 -24.02 4.82
CA LEU A 19 -0.32 -24.83 5.97
C LEU A 19 -1.45 -24.96 6.98
N LYS A 20 -2.16 -23.86 7.29
CA LYS A 20 -3.31 -23.90 8.18
C LYS A 20 -4.40 -24.83 7.65
N PHE A 21 -4.79 -24.65 6.38
CA PHE A 21 -5.79 -25.47 5.73
C PHE A 21 -5.39 -26.96 5.67
N TRP A 22 -4.10 -27.26 5.59
CA TRP A 22 -3.58 -28.63 5.62
C TRP A 22 -3.46 -29.23 7.03
N MET A 23 -3.14 -28.42 8.03
CA MET A 23 -3.00 -28.85 9.43
C MET A 23 -4.34 -29.09 10.10
N GLU A 24 -5.38 -28.33 9.72
CA GLU A 24 -6.70 -28.34 10.35
C GLU A 24 -7.44 -29.69 10.21
N PRO A 25 -7.46 -30.36 9.03
CA PRO A 25 -7.99 -31.72 8.90
C PRO A 25 -7.20 -32.79 9.68
N ARG A 26 -5.91 -32.54 9.94
CA ARG A 26 -5.01 -33.50 10.60
C ARG A 26 -4.84 -33.25 12.10
N GLY A 27 -5.45 -32.20 12.64
CA GLY A 27 -5.37 -31.85 14.06
C GLY A 27 -3.96 -31.42 14.53
N TYR A 28 -3.02 -31.16 13.62
CA TYR A 28 -1.67 -30.76 13.98
C TYR A 28 -1.67 -29.36 14.59
N ARG A 29 -0.90 -29.19 15.68
CA ARG A 29 -0.78 -27.93 16.41
C ARG A 29 0.67 -27.49 16.45
N LEU A 30 0.94 -26.24 16.08
CA LEU A 30 2.19 -25.56 16.43
C LEU A 30 2.16 -25.21 17.93
N ARG A 31 2.35 -26.23 18.78
CA ARG A 31 2.31 -26.09 20.24
C ARG A 31 3.53 -25.35 20.79
N SER A 32 4.68 -25.42 20.09
CA SER A 32 5.93 -24.82 20.57
C SER A 32 5.93 -23.30 20.40
N THR A 33 5.79 -22.58 21.53
CA THR A 33 5.98 -21.12 21.59
C THR A 33 7.38 -20.70 21.15
N ILE A 34 8.38 -21.55 21.39
CA ILE A 34 9.77 -21.30 20.99
C ILE A 34 9.90 -21.25 19.47
N LEU A 35 9.30 -22.21 18.76
CA LEU A 35 9.36 -22.24 17.30
C LEU A 35 8.66 -21.03 16.67
N LYS A 36 7.55 -20.58 17.27
CA LYS A 36 6.87 -19.34 16.87
C LYS A 36 7.74 -18.10 17.09
N LEU A 37 8.43 -18.03 18.23
CA LEU A 37 9.31 -16.90 18.55
C LEU A 37 10.53 -16.86 17.64
N ILE A 38 11.13 -18.02 17.35
CA ILE A 38 12.22 -18.14 16.36
C ILE A 38 11.75 -17.67 14.99
N LEU A 39 10.57 -18.13 14.54
CA LEU A 39 10.03 -17.71 13.24
C LEU A 39 9.73 -16.22 13.22
N ALA A 40 9.14 -15.66 14.28
CA ALA A 40 8.90 -14.21 14.38
C ALA A 40 10.20 -13.40 14.30
N CYS A 41 11.23 -13.79 15.05
CA CYS A 41 12.55 -13.16 15.00
C CYS A 41 13.20 -13.27 13.62
N LEU A 42 13.10 -14.44 12.97
CA LEU A 42 13.66 -14.66 11.64
C LEU A 42 12.98 -13.78 10.59
N MET A 43 11.66 -13.65 10.66
CA MET A 43 10.90 -12.83 9.73
C MET A 43 11.10 -11.32 9.98
N LEU A 44 11.24 -10.91 11.24
CA LEU A 44 11.67 -9.55 11.58
C LEU A 44 13.06 -9.23 11.02
N GLY A 45 14.00 -10.16 11.15
CA GLY A 45 15.34 -10.05 10.55
C GLY A 45 15.28 -9.95 9.02
N ALA A 46 14.44 -10.77 8.38
CA ALA A 46 14.25 -10.73 6.93
C ALA A 46 13.68 -9.39 6.44
N ILE A 47 12.73 -8.79 7.17
CA ILE A 47 12.20 -7.45 6.88
C ILE A 47 13.31 -6.41 7.03
N PHE A 48 14.07 -6.47 8.13
CA PHE A 48 15.17 -5.54 8.36
C PHE A 48 16.23 -5.61 7.26
N LEU A 49 16.59 -6.81 6.80
CA LEU A 49 17.52 -7.01 5.68
C LEU A 49 16.94 -6.55 4.33
N SER A 50 15.62 -6.70 4.13
CA SER A 50 14.97 -6.32 2.87
C SER A 50 14.84 -4.81 2.70
N TYR A 51 14.52 -4.08 3.77
CA TYR A 51 14.23 -2.64 3.71
C TYR A 51 15.33 -1.76 4.33
N GLY A 52 16.27 -2.32 5.10
CA GLY A 52 17.33 -1.59 5.82
C GLY A 52 16.83 -0.73 6.99
N THR A 53 15.52 -0.51 7.10
CA THR A 53 14.87 0.27 8.15
C THR A 53 13.49 -0.30 8.49
N LEU A 54 13.07 -0.13 9.73
CA LEU A 54 11.70 -0.42 10.18
C LEU A 54 10.79 0.81 10.14
N LYS A 55 11.37 1.99 9.84
CA LYS A 55 10.63 3.25 9.73
C LYS A 55 10.16 3.42 8.30
N GLY A 56 8.86 3.31 8.08
CA GLY A 56 8.23 3.50 6.78
C GLY A 56 6.92 2.74 6.67
N ILE A 57 6.12 3.11 5.67
CA ILE A 57 4.83 2.48 5.41
C ILE A 57 5.04 1.05 4.86
N GLU A 58 5.94 0.89 3.89
CA GLU A 58 6.25 -0.40 3.25
C GLU A 58 6.72 -1.50 4.25
N PRO A 59 7.73 -1.26 5.12
CA PRO A 59 8.12 -2.25 6.14
C PRO A 59 7.02 -2.45 7.18
N GLY A 60 6.24 -1.42 7.52
CA GLY A 60 5.12 -1.53 8.46
C GLY A 60 4.00 -2.46 7.96
N VAL A 61 3.61 -2.31 6.69
CA VAL A 61 2.62 -3.20 6.04
C VAL A 61 3.17 -4.62 5.90
N SER A 62 4.45 -4.78 5.57
CA SER A 62 5.11 -6.09 5.50
C SER A 62 5.13 -6.79 6.86
N LEU A 63 5.43 -6.05 7.92
CA LEU A 63 5.40 -6.54 9.28
C LEU A 63 3.99 -6.97 9.69
N LEU A 64 2.97 -6.17 9.38
CA LEU A 64 1.58 -6.50 9.66
C LEU A 64 1.18 -7.80 8.93
N ALA A 65 1.54 -7.94 7.66
CA ALA A 65 1.28 -9.16 6.89
C ALA A 65 1.95 -10.41 7.50
N VAL A 66 3.21 -10.30 7.95
CA VAL A 66 3.92 -11.38 8.65
C VAL A 66 3.24 -11.71 9.98
N LEU A 67 2.87 -10.71 10.78
CA LEU A 67 2.19 -10.92 12.06
C LEU A 67 0.83 -11.61 11.88
N VAL A 68 0.05 -11.22 10.87
CA VAL A 68 -1.21 -11.89 10.53
C VAL A 68 -0.96 -13.33 10.11
N SER A 69 0.06 -13.58 9.28
CA SER A 69 0.46 -14.93 8.84
C SER A 69 0.79 -15.84 10.02
N LEU A 70 1.58 -15.34 10.97
CA LEU A 70 1.91 -16.05 12.20
C LEU A 70 0.66 -16.28 13.08
N LYS A 71 -0.22 -15.27 13.16
CA LYS A 71 -1.45 -15.38 13.95
C LYS A 71 -2.41 -16.42 13.38
N ILE A 72 -2.51 -16.55 12.06
CA ILE A 72 -3.29 -17.62 11.38
C ILE A 72 -2.82 -19.01 11.81
N LEU A 73 -1.51 -19.22 11.87
CA LEU A 73 -0.93 -20.49 12.31
C LEU A 73 -1.20 -20.78 13.80
N GLU A 74 -1.31 -19.74 14.62
CA GLU A 74 -1.57 -19.87 16.07
C GLU A 74 -3.05 -19.96 16.43
N ALA A 75 -3.97 -19.39 15.66
CA ALA A 75 -5.35 -19.21 16.12
C ALA A 75 -6.13 -20.52 16.24
N TYR A 76 -6.74 -20.74 17.40
CA TYR A 76 -7.60 -21.89 17.69
C TYR A 76 -8.91 -21.52 18.39
N THR A 77 -9.02 -20.29 18.91
CA THR A 77 -10.22 -19.84 19.59
C THR A 77 -11.11 -19.00 18.68
N ALA A 78 -12.41 -19.01 18.97
CA ALA A 78 -13.41 -18.14 18.33
C ALA A 78 -13.00 -16.66 18.32
N ARG A 79 -12.44 -16.20 19.45
CA ARG A 79 -11.94 -14.84 19.62
C ARG A 79 -10.77 -14.53 18.70
N GLU A 80 -9.83 -15.46 18.57
CA GLU A 80 -8.67 -15.29 17.69
C GLU A 80 -9.06 -15.24 16.22
N PHE A 81 -10.06 -16.02 15.80
CA PHE A 81 -10.60 -15.93 14.44
C PHE A 81 -11.11 -14.52 14.14
N GLN A 82 -11.92 -13.93 15.03
CA GLN A 82 -12.40 -12.55 14.87
C GLN A 82 -11.24 -11.55 14.79
N MET A 83 -10.22 -11.69 15.64
CA MET A 83 -9.05 -10.82 15.59
C MET A 83 -8.29 -10.93 14.27
N ILE A 84 -8.11 -12.14 13.72
CA ILE A 84 -7.47 -12.33 12.41
C ILE A 84 -8.27 -11.65 11.31
N VAL A 85 -9.60 -11.81 11.30
CA VAL A 85 -10.45 -11.17 10.29
C VAL A 85 -10.31 -9.64 10.34
N MET A 86 -10.31 -9.05 11.54
CA MET A 86 -10.08 -7.60 11.69
C MET A 86 -8.71 -7.18 11.17
N MET A 87 -7.65 -7.91 11.53
CA MET A 87 -6.29 -7.59 11.06
C MET A 87 -6.17 -7.77 9.54
N ALA A 88 -6.87 -8.73 8.94
CA ALA A 88 -6.90 -8.93 7.50
C ALA A 88 -7.64 -7.80 6.77
N TRP A 89 -8.71 -7.23 7.34
CA TRP A 89 -9.32 -6.01 6.80
C TRP A 89 -8.40 -4.80 6.91
N VAL A 90 -7.69 -4.64 8.03
CA VAL A 90 -6.66 -3.59 8.15
C VAL A 90 -5.59 -3.76 7.07
N LEU A 91 -5.13 -4.99 6.82
CA LEU A 91 -4.17 -5.27 5.75
C LEU A 91 -4.73 -4.92 4.36
N CYS A 92 -6.01 -5.22 4.10
CA CYS A 92 -6.66 -4.83 2.84
C CYS A 92 -6.74 -3.31 2.69
N LEU A 93 -7.07 -2.58 3.76
CA LEU A 93 -7.08 -1.12 3.78
C LEU A 93 -5.68 -0.55 3.49
N CYS A 94 -4.64 -1.09 4.14
CA CYS A 94 -3.26 -0.72 3.84
C CYS A 94 -2.94 -0.96 2.36
N GLY A 95 -3.23 -2.15 1.82
CA GLY A 95 -2.99 -2.47 0.41
C GLY A 95 -3.66 -1.48 -0.54
N PHE A 96 -4.90 -1.08 -0.26
CA PHE A 96 -5.66 -0.13 -1.06
C PHE A 96 -5.11 1.30 -0.96
N LEU A 97 -4.56 1.68 0.19
CA LEU A 97 -3.90 2.98 0.38
C LEU A 97 -2.55 3.05 -0.35
N LEU A 98 -1.83 1.94 -0.47
CA LEU A 98 -0.51 1.89 -1.11
C LEU A 98 -0.60 1.82 -2.65
N SER A 99 -1.60 1.12 -3.20
CA SER A 99 -1.77 0.99 -4.66
C SER A 99 -3.22 1.30 -5.04
N GLN A 100 -3.36 2.28 -5.93
CA GLN A 100 -4.63 2.68 -6.53
C GLN A 100 -4.87 2.01 -7.89
N ASP A 101 -4.11 0.95 -8.19
CA ASP A 101 -4.26 0.19 -9.43
C ASP A 101 -5.60 -0.57 -9.43
N PHE A 102 -6.32 -0.54 -10.55
CA PHE A 102 -7.64 -1.17 -10.64
C PHE A 102 -7.61 -2.68 -10.36
N ALA A 103 -6.58 -3.38 -10.84
CA ALA A 103 -6.41 -4.81 -10.60
C ALA A 103 -6.22 -5.14 -9.11
N VAL A 104 -5.46 -4.31 -8.40
CA VAL A 104 -5.21 -4.46 -6.96
C VAL A 104 -6.48 -4.15 -6.17
N ALA A 105 -7.16 -3.07 -6.52
CA ALA A 105 -8.45 -2.72 -5.94
C ALA A 105 -9.48 -3.86 -6.09
N PHE A 106 -9.56 -4.48 -7.26
CA PHE A 106 -10.44 -5.63 -7.50
C PHE A 106 -10.04 -6.84 -6.64
N CYS A 107 -8.74 -7.16 -6.57
CA CYS A 107 -8.24 -8.25 -5.73
C CYS A 107 -8.58 -8.04 -4.24
N LEU A 108 -8.37 -6.83 -3.72
CA LEU A 108 -8.70 -6.47 -2.33
C LEU A 108 -10.21 -6.44 -2.08
N PHE A 109 -11.01 -6.06 -3.07
CA PHE A 109 -12.46 -6.17 -3.00
C PHE A 109 -12.91 -7.63 -2.87
N VAL A 110 -12.37 -8.53 -3.70
CA VAL A 110 -12.65 -9.97 -3.59
C VAL A 110 -12.20 -10.51 -2.23
N ALA A 111 -10.99 -10.16 -1.76
CA ALA A 111 -10.48 -10.59 -0.46
C ALA A 111 -11.38 -10.11 0.70
N SER A 112 -11.81 -8.85 0.69
CA SER A 112 -12.71 -8.31 1.70
C SER A 112 -14.11 -8.97 1.66
N ALA A 113 -14.64 -9.27 0.49
CA ALA A 113 -15.88 -10.05 0.35
C ALA A 113 -15.74 -11.47 0.91
N LEU A 114 -14.61 -12.14 0.66
CA LEU A 114 -14.31 -13.45 1.25
C LEU A 114 -14.20 -13.40 2.78
N LEU A 115 -13.61 -12.34 3.33
CA LEU A 115 -13.55 -12.13 4.79
C LEU A 115 -14.95 -11.95 5.41
N ILE A 116 -15.85 -11.21 4.73
CA ILE A 116 -17.26 -11.10 5.17
C ILE A 116 -17.92 -12.47 5.12
N ALA A 117 -17.75 -13.22 4.03
CA ALA A 117 -18.32 -14.56 3.90
C ALA A 117 -17.82 -15.52 4.99
N ALA A 118 -16.53 -15.47 5.31
CA ALA A 118 -15.93 -16.25 6.39
C ALA A 118 -16.52 -15.87 7.76
N LEU A 119 -16.73 -14.58 8.03
CA LEU A 119 -17.33 -14.11 9.28
C LEU A 119 -18.81 -14.52 9.40
N VAL A 120 -19.58 -14.40 8.31
CA VAL A 120 -20.97 -14.87 8.23
C VAL A 120 -21.04 -16.37 8.50
N GLN A 121 -20.19 -17.16 7.85
CA GLN A 121 -20.14 -18.61 8.05
C GLN A 121 -19.79 -18.96 9.51
N PHE A 122 -18.83 -18.25 10.09
CA PHE A 122 -18.41 -18.44 11.46
C PHE A 122 -19.53 -18.19 12.47
N HIS A 123 -20.31 -17.11 12.33
CA HIS A 123 -21.43 -16.81 13.23
C HIS A 123 -22.67 -17.68 13.01
N ARG A 124 -22.90 -18.19 11.79
CA ARG A 124 -24.05 -19.06 11.50
C ARG A 124 -23.87 -20.47 12.07
N GLY A 125 -22.64 -20.94 12.25
CA GLY A 125 -22.34 -22.31 12.64
C GLY A 125 -22.46 -23.31 11.47
N SER A 126 -21.84 -24.48 11.62
CA SER A 126 -21.76 -25.51 10.58
C SER A 126 -23.12 -26.18 10.34
N SER A 127 -23.90 -25.67 9.39
CA SER A 127 -25.06 -26.37 8.85
C SER A 127 -24.67 -27.11 7.55
N PRO A 128 -24.77 -28.45 7.49
CA PRO A 128 -24.43 -29.20 6.28
C PRO A 128 -25.33 -28.81 5.11
N GLY A 129 -24.73 -28.43 3.97
CA GLY A 129 -25.44 -28.25 2.69
C GLY A 129 -25.73 -26.82 2.24
N ALA A 130 -25.42 -25.81 3.05
CA ALA A 130 -25.85 -24.42 2.78
C ALA A 130 -24.72 -23.47 2.32
N PHE A 131 -23.73 -23.91 1.53
CA PHE A 131 -22.62 -23.03 1.07
C PHE A 131 -23.10 -21.75 0.36
N TRP A 132 -24.25 -21.82 -0.33
CA TRP A 132 -24.86 -20.70 -1.03
C TRP A 132 -25.45 -19.63 -0.10
N VAL A 133 -25.90 -20.02 1.09
CA VAL A 133 -26.62 -19.11 1.99
C VAL A 133 -25.71 -18.01 2.58
N PRO A 134 -24.48 -18.30 3.06
CA PRO A 134 -23.50 -17.28 3.46
C PRO A 134 -23.14 -16.34 2.33
N LEU A 135 -23.05 -16.85 1.10
CA LEU A 135 -22.72 -16.03 -0.07
C LEU A 135 -23.84 -15.03 -0.38
N VAL A 136 -25.10 -15.48 -0.31
CA VAL A 136 -26.27 -14.59 -0.46
C VAL A 136 -26.31 -13.53 0.65
N THR A 137 -26.06 -13.91 1.91
CA THR A 137 -25.99 -12.94 3.01
C THR A 137 -24.86 -11.93 2.79
N THR A 138 -23.69 -12.38 2.35
CA THR A 138 -22.55 -11.51 2.01
C THR A 138 -22.90 -10.54 0.91
N PHE A 139 -23.53 -11.01 -0.16
CA PHE A 139 -23.98 -10.17 -1.27
C PHE A 139 -25.00 -9.13 -0.81
N LYS A 140 -25.96 -9.51 0.06
CA LYS A 140 -26.92 -8.57 0.65
C LYS A 140 -26.22 -7.47 1.46
N LEU A 141 -25.23 -7.82 2.27
CA LEU A 141 -24.45 -6.84 3.05
C LEU A 141 -23.67 -5.89 2.13
N LEU A 142 -23.05 -6.40 1.08
CA LEU A 142 -22.36 -5.58 0.08
C LEU A 142 -23.33 -4.65 -0.68
N ALA A 143 -24.51 -5.16 -1.04
CA ALA A 143 -25.54 -4.37 -1.71
C ALA A 143 -26.09 -3.24 -0.81
N GLN A 144 -26.21 -3.50 0.50
CA GLN A 144 -26.57 -2.48 1.49
C GLN A 144 -25.45 -1.45 1.72
N ALA A 145 -24.19 -1.85 1.58
CA ALA A 145 -23.04 -0.94 1.67
C ALA A 145 -22.90 -0.04 0.43
N ALA A 146 -23.31 -0.51 -0.76
CA ALA A 146 -23.25 0.24 -2.01
C ALA A 146 -23.85 1.67 -1.96
N PRO A 147 -25.07 1.91 -1.43
CA PRO A 147 -25.61 3.26 -1.32
C PRO A 147 -24.78 4.16 -0.39
N VAL A 148 -24.21 3.60 0.68
CA VAL A 148 -23.30 4.34 1.57
C VAL A 148 -22.03 4.73 0.82
N VAL A 149 -21.47 3.82 0.01
CA VAL A 149 -20.30 4.11 -0.84
C VAL A 149 -20.60 5.21 -1.85
N VAL A 150 -21.76 5.16 -2.52
CA VAL A 150 -22.19 6.22 -3.46
C VAL A 150 -22.37 7.55 -2.74
N LEU A 151 -23.01 7.55 -1.58
CA LEU A 151 -23.18 8.75 -0.76
C LEU A 151 -21.82 9.35 -0.34
N LEU A 152 -20.90 8.52 0.15
CA LEU A 152 -19.55 8.95 0.51
C LEU A 152 -18.78 9.46 -0.70
N PHE A 153 -18.95 8.84 -1.86
CA PHE A 153 -18.33 9.29 -3.10
C PHE A 153 -18.85 10.67 -3.55
N LEU A 154 -20.13 10.95 -3.37
CA LEU A 154 -20.72 12.26 -3.68
C LEU A 154 -20.35 13.33 -2.65
N LEU A 155 -20.30 12.99 -1.36
CA LEU A 155 -19.94 13.92 -0.27
C LEU A 155 -18.44 14.24 -0.24
N PHE A 156 -17.62 13.25 -0.58
CA PHE A 156 -16.17 13.37 -0.70
C PHE A 156 -15.79 13.16 -2.17
N PRO A 157 -16.08 14.14 -3.06
CA PRO A 157 -15.59 14.08 -4.43
C PRO A 157 -14.08 13.90 -4.35
N ARG A 158 -13.52 12.92 -5.07
CA ARG A 158 -12.09 12.59 -5.02
C ARG A 158 -11.26 13.82 -5.40
N ILE A 159 -10.93 14.65 -4.42
CA ILE A 159 -9.96 15.72 -4.58
C ILE A 159 -8.65 14.99 -4.84
N ASN A 160 -8.07 15.19 -6.03
CA ASN A 160 -6.85 14.54 -6.50
C ASN A 160 -5.60 14.83 -5.63
N THR A 161 -5.76 15.46 -4.47
CA THR A 161 -4.78 15.41 -3.38
C THR A 161 -4.86 14.03 -2.77
N GLY A 162 -4.22 13.05 -3.41
CA GLY A 162 -4.19 11.68 -2.93
C GLY A 162 -3.90 11.68 -1.42
N LEU A 163 -4.73 10.97 -0.66
CA LEU A 163 -4.47 10.52 0.71
C LEU A 163 -3.26 9.54 0.75
N GLN A 164 -2.31 9.70 -0.17
CA GLN A 164 -0.94 9.26 0.02
C GLN A 164 -0.49 10.03 1.26
N LEU A 165 -0.60 9.37 2.42
CA LEU A 165 0.17 9.66 3.60
C LEU A 165 1.64 9.56 3.19
N ARG A 166 2.19 10.55 2.47
CA ARG A 166 3.61 10.67 2.17
C ARG A 166 4.30 11.12 3.45
N ILE A 167 4.19 10.32 4.51
CA ILE A 167 4.98 10.44 5.72
C ILE A 167 6.30 9.75 5.40
N GLY A 168 7.19 10.48 4.76
CA GLY A 168 8.51 9.99 4.36
C GLY A 168 8.75 10.14 2.87
N ASP A 169 8.91 11.39 2.43
CA ASP A 169 9.72 11.74 1.27
C ASP A 169 10.14 13.22 1.41
N PHE A 170 10.78 13.59 2.51
CA PHE A 170 11.61 14.80 2.53
C PHE A 170 12.87 14.66 1.64
N HIS A 171 13.06 13.47 1.04
CA HIS A 171 14.10 13.16 0.06
C HIS A 171 13.54 12.81 -1.32
N ALA A 172 12.27 13.13 -1.61
CA ALA A 172 11.96 13.45 -2.99
C ALA A 172 12.80 14.68 -3.29
N ALA A 173 14.01 14.44 -3.82
CA ALA A 173 14.74 15.41 -4.59
C ALA A 173 13.75 15.82 -5.68
N MET A 174 12.97 16.86 -5.39
CA MET A 174 12.17 17.50 -6.41
C MET A 174 13.19 17.87 -7.46
N THR A 175 13.16 17.22 -8.61
CA THR A 175 14.04 17.60 -9.70
C THR A 175 13.57 19.00 -10.11
N GLY A 176 14.32 19.99 -9.64
CA GLY A 176 13.95 21.38 -9.64
C GLY A 176 15.20 22.21 -9.40
N PHE A 177 15.07 23.53 -9.49
CA PHE A 177 16.21 24.41 -9.25
C PHE A 177 16.69 24.25 -7.80
N SER A 178 17.93 23.82 -7.61
CA SER A 178 18.60 23.85 -6.31
C SER A 178 18.91 25.30 -5.90
N ASP A 179 18.93 25.60 -4.60
CA ASP A 179 19.33 26.92 -4.09
C ASP A 179 20.80 27.27 -4.31
N ARG A 180 21.57 26.31 -4.83
CA ARG A 180 22.98 26.44 -5.22
C ARG A 180 23.16 25.94 -6.64
N LEU A 181 23.93 26.67 -7.43
CA LEU A 181 24.35 26.27 -8.76
C LEU A 181 25.87 26.19 -8.79
N SER A 182 26.38 25.03 -9.21
CA SER A 182 27.80 24.82 -9.50
C SER A 182 27.96 24.33 -10.95
N PRO A 183 29.14 24.55 -11.58
CA PRO A 183 29.45 24.02 -12.90
C PRO A 183 29.23 22.51 -12.94
N GLY A 184 28.43 22.04 -13.90
CA GLY A 184 28.06 20.61 -14.04
C GLY A 184 26.81 20.20 -13.24
N GLY A 185 26.34 20.99 -12.27
CA GLY A 185 25.15 20.68 -11.47
C GLY A 185 23.83 20.64 -12.26
N ILE A 186 23.75 21.35 -13.40
CA ILE A 186 22.58 21.34 -14.29
C ILE A 186 22.48 20.04 -15.11
N ALA A 187 23.58 19.27 -15.25
CA ALA A 187 23.60 18.07 -16.09
C ALA A 187 22.61 17.00 -15.61
N THR A 188 22.36 16.90 -14.31
CA THR A 188 21.34 16.00 -13.73
C THR A 188 19.92 16.45 -14.09
N LEU A 189 19.66 17.76 -14.11
CA LEU A 189 18.38 18.33 -14.55
C LEU A 189 18.14 18.11 -16.05
N ALA A 190 19.19 18.27 -16.86
CA ALA A 190 19.11 18.08 -18.31
C ALA A 190 18.83 16.63 -18.72
N ASN A 191 19.19 15.66 -17.88
CA ASN A 191 18.94 14.23 -18.09
C ASN A 191 17.62 13.74 -17.46
N SER A 192 16.86 14.62 -16.78
CA SER A 192 15.54 14.28 -16.24
C SER A 192 14.45 14.42 -17.30
N SER A 193 13.57 13.43 -17.40
CA SER A 193 12.37 13.46 -18.25
C SER A 193 11.10 13.84 -17.49
N GLU A 194 11.23 14.27 -16.23
CA GLU A 194 10.10 14.73 -15.41
C GLU A 194 9.53 16.04 -15.94
N ILE A 195 8.19 16.17 -15.90
CA ILE A 195 7.49 17.36 -16.38
C ILE A 195 7.69 18.49 -15.37
N ALA A 196 8.36 19.57 -15.79
CA ALA A 196 8.55 20.76 -14.94
C ALA A 196 7.27 21.61 -14.81
N PHE A 197 6.63 21.96 -15.94
CA PHE A 197 5.35 22.67 -15.97
C PHE A 197 4.66 22.47 -17.32
N ARG A 198 3.39 22.88 -17.42
CA ARG A 198 2.62 22.97 -18.67
C ARG A 198 2.15 24.41 -18.86
N ALA A 199 2.22 24.93 -20.08
CA ALA A 199 1.73 26.25 -20.42
C ALA A 199 0.78 26.17 -21.62
N GLU A 200 -0.29 26.95 -21.57
CA GLU A 200 -1.26 27.10 -22.65
C GLU A 200 -1.26 28.56 -23.10
N PHE A 201 -1.20 28.78 -24.41
CA PHE A 201 -1.28 30.12 -24.98
C PHE A 201 -2.72 30.37 -25.44
N PRO A 202 -3.32 31.54 -25.12
CA PRO A 202 -4.72 31.82 -25.45
C PRO A 202 -5.07 31.82 -26.94
N ASP A 203 -4.09 32.04 -27.83
CA ASP A 203 -4.28 32.09 -29.28
C ASP A 203 -3.38 31.06 -29.97
N SER A 204 -3.97 30.08 -30.65
CA SER A 204 -3.26 28.97 -31.31
C SER A 204 -2.58 29.36 -32.61
N ARG A 205 -2.77 30.60 -33.10
CA ARG A 205 -2.27 31.08 -34.40
C ARG A 205 -0.95 31.84 -34.33
N THR A 206 -0.48 32.16 -33.13
CA THR A 206 0.82 32.81 -32.90
C THR A 206 1.56 32.05 -31.80
N GLY A 207 2.31 31.01 -32.18
CA GLY A 207 3.40 30.55 -31.33
C GLY A 207 4.32 31.76 -31.01
N PRO A 208 4.86 31.88 -29.79
CA PRO A 208 5.67 33.03 -29.43
C PRO A 208 6.80 33.24 -30.44
N ALA A 209 6.86 34.44 -31.00
CA ALA A 209 7.91 34.84 -31.93
C ALA A 209 9.21 35.10 -31.14
N GLY A 210 9.90 34.03 -30.74
CA GLY A 210 11.17 34.12 -30.03
C GLY A 210 11.57 32.83 -29.33
N PRO A 211 12.79 32.78 -28.77
CA PRO A 211 13.21 31.67 -27.93
C PRO A 211 12.30 31.59 -26.69
N LEU A 212 11.78 30.39 -26.41
CA LEU A 212 10.97 30.08 -25.23
C LEU A 212 11.83 30.07 -23.96
N TYR A 213 12.31 31.24 -23.55
CA TYR A 213 13.11 31.40 -22.34
C TYR A 213 12.20 31.59 -21.12
N TRP A 214 11.99 30.50 -20.39
CA TRP A 214 11.23 30.49 -19.15
C TRP A 214 12.16 30.83 -17.97
N ARG A 215 12.07 32.08 -17.50
CA ARG A 215 12.86 32.53 -16.36
C ARG A 215 12.38 31.84 -15.08
N GLY A 216 13.23 30.96 -14.53
CA GLY A 216 13.01 30.29 -13.25
C GLY A 216 13.57 31.10 -12.07
N VAL A 217 14.66 30.63 -11.48
CA VAL A 217 15.35 31.28 -10.37
C VAL A 217 16.47 32.22 -10.84
N VAL A 218 16.71 33.30 -10.10
CA VAL A 218 17.82 34.23 -10.33
C VAL A 218 18.78 34.11 -9.15
N MET A 219 19.99 33.66 -9.41
CA MET A 219 21.04 33.51 -8.40
C MET A 219 22.02 34.66 -8.50
N TRP A 220 22.02 35.53 -7.48
CA TRP A 220 22.73 36.81 -7.49
C TRP A 220 23.97 36.81 -6.60
N ARG A 221 24.06 35.90 -5.63
CA ARG A 221 25.23 35.75 -4.76
C ARG A 221 26.21 34.77 -5.40
N CYS A 222 27.41 35.25 -5.73
CA CYS A 222 28.50 34.43 -6.27
C CYS A 222 29.60 34.29 -5.22
N GLU A 223 29.85 33.06 -4.78
CA GLU A 223 30.96 32.69 -3.89
C GLU A 223 31.92 31.77 -4.66
N GLY A 224 32.87 32.36 -5.38
CA GLY A 224 33.84 31.61 -6.19
C GLY A 224 33.17 30.97 -7.43
N MET A 225 33.08 29.63 -7.44
CA MET A 225 32.45 28.86 -8.51
C MET A 225 31.02 28.41 -8.18
N GLU A 226 30.43 28.93 -7.08
CA GLU A 226 29.04 28.65 -6.71
C GLU A 226 28.18 29.91 -6.77
N TRP A 227 26.99 29.79 -7.36
CA TRP A 227 25.93 30.80 -7.30
C TRP A 227 24.83 30.36 -6.33
N ARG A 228 24.27 31.29 -5.56
CA ARG A 228 23.19 31.01 -4.61
C ARG A 228 21.95 31.87 -4.84
N GLY A 229 20.79 31.28 -4.57
CA GLY A 229 19.51 31.98 -4.47
C GLY A 229 19.48 33.00 -3.32
N PRO A 230 18.45 33.89 -3.28
CA PRO A 230 18.23 34.81 -2.17
C PRO A 230 18.14 34.14 -0.80
#